data_AF-A0A239K5W0-F1
#
_entry.id   AF-A0A239K5W0-F1
#
_cell.length_a   1.000
_cell.length_b   1.000
_cell.length_c   1.000
_cell.angle_alpha   90.00
_cell.angle_beta   90.00
_cell.angle_gamma   90.00
#
_symmetry.space_group_name_H-M   'P 1'
#
loop_
_entity.id
_entity.type
_entity.pdbx_description
1 polymer ?
#
loop_
_entity_poly.entity_id
_entity_poly.type
_entity_poly.pdbx_seq_one_letter_code
_entity_poly.pdbx_strand_id
1 'polypeptide(L)'
;MKISSLIVVVFISLSSFAQTRLIRSLPYVEVTGESQMTIVPDKIELSIRITERNKKRHPISEIEHALVDTLKSIGINPDEQLVIEDIDGNIHYGVFQPTLNTTKRYKLTLNDVEHVSKVYEKVGKLRVDYISLDKVDHSDLSDYKSKTKVDAIKSAKKKADLMLTEIGQEVKGLLFVEEIGIEHEADSYGYSYRLRSAGAVSRALASDYWEPEYNLNFREIILDYKILARFEIE
;
A
#
# COMPACT_ATOMS: atom_id res chain seq x y z
N MET A 1 -56.74 28.41 -35.93
CA MET A 1 -56.09 27.60 -34.87
C MET A 1 -54.86 26.83 -35.33
N LYS A 2 -54.79 26.31 -36.58
CA LYS A 2 -53.62 25.50 -37.03
C LYS A 2 -52.33 26.30 -37.21
N ILE A 3 -52.40 27.56 -37.67
CA ILE A 3 -51.21 28.40 -37.92
C ILE A 3 -50.62 28.96 -36.61
N SER A 4 -51.46 29.35 -35.64
CA SER A 4 -50.95 29.85 -34.34
C SER A 4 -50.26 28.74 -33.54
N SER A 5 -50.75 27.50 -33.64
CA SER A 5 -50.10 26.35 -32.99
C SER A 5 -48.76 26.01 -33.63
N LEU A 6 -48.60 26.23 -34.94
CA LEU A 6 -47.33 26.00 -35.65
C LEU A 6 -46.25 27.03 -35.23
N ILE A 7 -46.65 28.30 -35.08
CA ILE A 7 -45.73 29.38 -34.66
C ILE A 7 -45.21 29.14 -33.24
N VAL A 8 -46.06 28.67 -32.32
CA VAL A 8 -45.66 28.35 -30.94
C VAL A 8 -44.66 27.19 -30.90
N VAL A 9 -44.87 26.15 -31.70
CA VAL A 9 -43.95 25.00 -31.77
C VAL A 9 -42.58 25.40 -32.33
N VAL A 10 -42.54 26.31 -33.31
CA VAL A 10 -41.28 26.84 -33.87
C VAL A 10 -40.54 27.74 -32.87
N PHE A 11 -41.26 28.53 -32.07
CA PHE A 11 -40.64 29.37 -31.03
C PHE A 11 -40.07 28.54 -29.87
N ILE A 12 -40.71 27.44 -29.49
CA ILE A 12 -40.23 26.53 -28.44
C ILE A 12 -38.97 25.79 -28.91
N SER A 13 -38.91 25.34 -30.16
CA SER A 13 -37.73 24.65 -30.68
C SER A 13 -36.51 25.57 -30.79
N LEU A 14 -36.67 26.84 -31.19
CA LEU A 14 -35.59 27.83 -31.21
C LEU A 14 -35.04 28.15 -29.81
N SER A 15 -35.90 28.11 -28.79
CA SER A 15 -35.50 28.36 -27.39
C SER A 15 -34.68 27.19 -26.80
N SER A 16 -34.92 25.96 -27.28
CA SER A 16 -34.17 24.76 -26.85
C SER A 16 -32.76 24.69 -27.42
N PHE A 17 -32.48 25.33 -28.57
CA PHE A 17 -31.13 25.41 -29.14
C PHE A 17 -30.22 26.45 -28.46
N ALA A 18 -30.77 27.32 -27.59
CA ALA A 18 -29.99 28.31 -26.84
C ALA A 18 -29.46 27.79 -25.49
N GLN A 19 -29.89 26.60 -25.05
CA GLN A 19 -29.50 26.02 -23.75
C GLN A 19 -28.25 25.14 -23.81
N THR A 20 -27.49 25.18 -24.90
CA THR A 20 -26.23 24.43 -25.00
C THR A 20 -25.06 25.30 -24.56
N ARG A 21 -24.73 25.20 -23.26
CA ARG A 21 -23.46 25.57 -22.63
C ARG A 21 -23.10 27.05 -22.62
N LEU A 22 -23.84 27.80 -21.81
CA LEU A 22 -23.35 28.99 -21.09
C LEU A 22 -22.41 28.59 -19.93
N ILE A 23 -21.48 27.63 -20.15
CA ILE A 23 -20.23 27.68 -19.40
C ILE A 23 -19.48 28.82 -20.07
N ARG A 24 -19.70 30.02 -19.54
CA ARG A 24 -18.84 31.19 -19.72
C ARG A 24 -17.40 30.65 -19.78
N SER A 25 -16.73 30.77 -20.91
CA SER A 25 -15.32 30.39 -21.05
C SER A 25 -14.51 31.35 -20.18
N LEU A 26 -14.53 31.14 -18.86
CA LEU A 26 -13.68 31.83 -17.93
C LEU A 26 -12.26 31.57 -18.43
N PRO A 27 -11.46 32.62 -18.68
CA PRO A 27 -10.07 32.42 -19.03
C PRO A 27 -9.42 31.63 -17.88
N TYR A 28 -8.63 30.64 -18.25
CA TYR A 28 -7.97 29.78 -17.27
C TYR A 28 -6.56 29.44 -17.74
N VAL A 29 -5.70 29.15 -16.76
CA VAL A 29 -4.42 28.50 -17.00
C VAL A 29 -4.50 27.06 -16.51
N GLU A 30 -4.03 26.13 -17.32
CA GLU A 30 -3.90 24.72 -16.97
C GLU A 30 -2.43 24.43 -16.70
N VAL A 31 -2.14 23.91 -15.51
CA VAL A 31 -0.79 23.59 -15.08
C VAL A 31 -0.78 22.26 -14.36
N THR A 32 0.35 21.59 -14.43
CA THR A 32 0.61 20.40 -13.64
C THR A 32 1.59 20.72 -12.53
N GLY A 33 1.21 20.39 -11.30
CA GLY A 33 2.07 20.40 -10.12
C GLY A 33 2.49 18.99 -9.74
N GLU A 34 3.70 18.88 -9.22
CA GLU A 34 4.30 17.63 -8.78
C GLU A 34 4.81 17.81 -7.35
N SER A 35 4.74 16.72 -6.57
CA SER A 35 5.30 16.64 -5.23
C SER A 35 5.73 15.22 -4.95
N GLN A 36 6.92 15.09 -4.35
CA GLN A 36 7.51 13.83 -3.99
C GLN A 36 7.92 13.85 -2.52
N MET A 37 7.67 12.75 -1.82
CA MET A 37 8.13 12.55 -0.45
C MET A 37 8.68 11.15 -0.26
N THR A 38 9.79 11.06 0.47
CA THR A 38 10.45 9.80 0.80
C THR A 38 10.28 9.53 2.29
N ILE A 39 9.87 8.31 2.63
CA ILE A 39 9.47 7.92 3.99
C ILE A 39 10.24 6.65 4.39
N VAL A 40 10.86 6.69 5.56
CA VAL A 40 11.46 5.50 6.19
C VAL A 40 10.35 4.65 6.77
N PRO A 41 10.19 3.37 6.40
CA PRO A 41 9.14 2.51 6.96
C PRO A 41 9.32 2.27 8.46
N ASP A 42 8.21 2.23 9.19
CA ASP A 42 8.17 1.90 10.63
C ASP A 42 7.27 0.69 10.93
N LYS A 43 6.68 0.08 9.90
CA LYS A 43 5.73 -1.02 10.03
C LYS A 43 6.01 -2.12 9.02
N ILE A 44 6.35 -3.30 9.51
CA ILE A 44 6.69 -4.48 8.72
C ILE A 44 5.76 -5.61 9.11
N GLU A 45 5.01 -6.15 8.14
CA GLU A 45 4.07 -7.24 8.36
C GLU A 45 4.65 -8.54 7.75
N LEU A 46 4.78 -9.57 8.59
CA LEU A 46 5.21 -10.91 8.19
C LEU A 46 4.05 -11.90 8.29
N SER A 47 3.88 -12.79 7.30
CA SER A 47 3.01 -13.97 7.42
C SER A 47 3.81 -15.15 7.97
N ILE A 48 3.26 -15.83 8.96
CA ILE A 48 3.79 -17.08 9.50
C ILE A 48 2.73 -18.15 9.33
N ARG A 49 3.06 -19.24 8.63
CA ARG A 49 2.16 -20.39 8.47
C ARG A 49 2.66 -21.58 9.27
N ILE A 50 1.74 -22.19 10.02
CA ILE A 50 1.96 -23.48 10.68
C ILE A 50 0.90 -24.49 10.24
N THR A 51 1.31 -25.73 10.03
CA THR A 51 0.41 -26.82 9.64
C THR A 51 0.65 -28.02 10.54
N GLU A 52 -0.38 -28.43 11.25
CA GLU A 52 -0.45 -29.74 11.87
C GLU A 52 -0.74 -30.79 10.79
N ARG A 53 0.24 -31.65 10.50
CA ARG A 53 0.10 -32.77 9.57
C ARG A 53 -0.05 -34.05 10.38
N ASN A 54 -1.26 -34.60 10.42
CA ASN A 54 -1.63 -35.80 11.18
C ASN A 54 -1.51 -35.62 12.71
N LYS A 55 -2.67 -35.64 13.40
CA LYS A 55 -2.86 -35.34 14.84
C LYS A 55 -1.98 -36.10 15.84
N LYS A 56 -1.22 -37.11 15.41
CA LYS A 56 -0.42 -37.98 16.29
C LYS A 56 1.03 -37.52 16.52
N ARG A 57 1.53 -36.55 15.74
CA ARG A 57 2.95 -36.17 15.82
C ARG A 57 3.19 -34.96 16.71
N HIS A 58 2.70 -33.78 16.32
CA HIS A 58 2.81 -32.56 17.13
C HIS A 58 1.53 -31.76 16.93
N PRO A 59 0.76 -31.52 17.99
CA PRO A 59 -0.44 -30.71 17.87
C PRO A 59 -0.09 -29.29 17.50
N ILE A 60 -0.98 -28.61 16.78
CA ILE A 60 -0.78 -27.22 16.39
C ILE A 60 -0.50 -26.29 17.58
N SER A 61 -1.08 -26.61 18.75
CA SER A 61 -0.87 -25.88 20.00
C SER A 61 0.57 -25.95 20.51
N GLU A 62 1.28 -27.07 20.33
CA GLU A 62 2.69 -27.20 20.73
C GLU A 62 3.57 -26.26 19.89
N ILE A 63 3.30 -26.21 18.58
CA ILE A 63 4.01 -25.31 17.65
C ILE A 63 3.70 -23.84 17.98
N GLU A 64 2.44 -23.54 18.31
CA GLU A 64 1.97 -22.22 18.70
C GLU A 64 2.62 -21.73 20.01
N HIS A 65 2.71 -22.59 21.02
CA HIS A 65 3.44 -22.29 22.26
C HIS A 65 4.92 -21.99 21.99
N ALA A 66 5.59 -22.84 21.21
CA ALA A 66 6.99 -22.63 20.86
C ALA A 66 7.21 -21.33 20.08
N LEU A 67 6.28 -20.96 19.19
CA LEU A 67 6.29 -19.69 18.46
C LEU A 67 6.21 -18.51 19.42
N VAL A 68 5.20 -18.50 20.30
CA VAL A 68 4.98 -17.43 21.29
C VAL A 68 6.20 -17.27 22.21
N ASP A 69 6.74 -18.37 22.73
CA ASP A 69 7.90 -18.33 23.62
C ASP A 69 9.15 -17.84 22.89
N THR A 70 9.35 -18.25 21.64
CA THR A 70 10.47 -17.79 20.81
C THR A 70 10.37 -16.29 20.54
N LEU A 71 9.19 -15.77 20.18
CA LEU A 71 8.97 -14.33 19.97
C LEU A 71 9.27 -13.53 21.24
N LYS A 72 8.76 -13.99 22.39
CA LYS A 72 9.05 -13.36 23.70
C LYS A 72 10.55 -13.35 24.01
N SER A 73 11.26 -14.44 23.69
CA SER A 73 12.71 -14.53 23.92
C SER A 73 13.55 -13.55 23.09
N ILE A 74 13.02 -13.06 21.97
CA ILE A 74 13.68 -12.07 21.11
C ILE A 74 13.11 -10.65 21.29
N GLY A 75 12.35 -10.41 22.36
CA GLY A 75 11.85 -9.09 22.72
C GLY A 75 10.57 -8.65 22.01
N ILE A 76 9.89 -9.56 21.30
CA ILE A 76 8.62 -9.29 20.62
C ILE A 76 7.47 -9.67 21.55
N ASN A 77 6.46 -8.79 21.68
CA ASN A 77 5.26 -9.05 22.46
C ASN A 77 4.14 -9.66 21.59
N PRO A 78 3.86 -10.97 21.68
CA PRO A 78 2.88 -11.60 20.80
C PRO A 78 1.44 -11.09 21.03
N ASP A 79 1.12 -10.63 22.24
CA ASP A 79 -0.24 -10.18 22.57
C ASP A 79 -0.62 -8.87 21.82
N GLU A 80 0.38 -8.09 21.41
CA GLU A 80 0.22 -6.85 20.67
C GLU A 80 0.56 -7.00 19.19
N GLN A 81 1.53 -7.87 18.88
CA GLN A 81 2.15 -7.91 17.55
C GLN A 81 1.75 -9.13 16.72
N LEU A 82 1.21 -10.20 17.32
CA LEU A 82 0.86 -11.44 16.63
C LEU A 82 -0.66 -11.64 16.60
N VAL A 83 -1.25 -11.65 15.40
CA VAL A 83 -2.68 -11.88 15.22
C VAL A 83 -2.92 -13.09 14.32
N ILE A 84 -3.99 -13.84 14.59
CA ILE A 84 -4.43 -14.91 13.69
C ILE A 84 -5.08 -14.25 12.48
N GLU A 85 -4.53 -14.53 11.29
CA GLU A 85 -5.05 -14.05 10.03
C GLU A 85 -6.09 -15.02 9.46
N ASP A 86 -5.82 -16.32 9.51
CA ASP A 86 -6.66 -17.35 8.90
C ASP A 86 -6.47 -18.72 9.57
N ILE A 87 -7.52 -19.56 9.51
CA ILE A 87 -7.52 -20.95 9.99
C ILE A 87 -8.23 -21.83 8.97
N ASP A 88 -7.53 -22.84 8.45
CA ASP A 88 -8.06 -23.81 7.48
C ASP A 88 -7.91 -25.25 7.99
N GLY A 89 -8.91 -26.09 7.72
CA GLY A 89 -8.91 -27.53 7.99
C GLY A 89 -9.16 -28.32 6.72
N ASN A 90 -8.14 -29.04 6.23
CA ASN A 90 -8.23 -29.83 5.01
C ASN A 90 -8.14 -31.33 5.31
N ILE A 91 -9.17 -32.08 4.90
CA ILE A 91 -9.20 -33.55 5.00
C ILE A 91 -8.66 -34.15 3.70
N HIS A 92 -7.50 -34.81 3.81
CA HIS A 92 -6.95 -35.61 2.72
C HIS A 92 -7.42 -37.07 2.85
N TYR A 93 -8.19 -37.55 1.88
CA TYR A 93 -8.60 -38.96 1.80
C TYR A 93 -7.50 -39.78 1.11
N GLY A 94 -6.58 -40.33 1.90
CA GLY A 94 -5.56 -41.27 1.40
C GLY A 94 -6.10 -42.69 1.22
N VAL A 95 -5.32 -43.54 0.52
CA VAL A 95 -5.68 -44.94 0.20
C VAL A 95 -5.97 -45.81 1.43
N PHE A 96 -5.39 -45.49 2.59
CA PHE A 96 -5.54 -46.29 3.81
C PHE A 96 -6.43 -45.63 4.88
N GLN A 97 -6.29 -44.32 5.16
CA GLN A 97 -7.12 -43.57 6.12
C GLN A 97 -7.17 -42.07 5.78
N PRO A 98 -8.26 -41.36 6.10
CA PRO A 98 -8.32 -39.91 5.97
C PRO A 98 -7.40 -39.23 6.99
N THR A 99 -6.60 -38.27 6.54
CA THR A 99 -5.76 -37.42 7.39
C THR A 99 -6.30 -36.00 7.40
N LEU A 100 -6.64 -35.48 8.57
CA LEU A 100 -6.94 -34.06 8.74
C LEU A 100 -5.64 -33.29 8.92
N ASN A 101 -5.46 -32.26 8.08
CA ASN A 101 -4.44 -31.24 8.25
C ASN A 101 -5.12 -29.96 8.72
N THR A 102 -4.57 -29.32 9.75
CA THR A 102 -5.04 -28.02 10.22
C THR A 102 -3.92 -27.01 9.99
N THR A 103 -4.24 -25.93 9.28
CA THR A 103 -3.34 -24.84 8.96
C THR A 103 -3.79 -23.60 9.68
N LYS A 104 -2.87 -22.90 10.35
CA LYS A 104 -3.09 -21.55 10.85
C LYS A 104 -2.11 -20.60 10.21
N ARG A 105 -2.58 -19.41 9.89
CA ARG A 105 -1.77 -18.30 9.41
C ARG A 105 -1.84 -17.17 10.42
N TYR A 106 -0.68 -16.63 10.74
CA TYR A 106 -0.53 -15.49 11.63
C TYR A 106 0.07 -14.33 10.86
N LYS A 107 -0.36 -13.13 11.21
CA LYS A 107 0.29 -11.89 10.83
C LYS A 107 1.07 -11.37 12.03
N LEU A 108 2.35 -11.11 11.83
CA LEU A 108 3.26 -10.54 12.82
C LEU A 108 3.66 -9.13 12.38
N THR A 109 3.39 -8.12 13.21
CA THR A 109 3.74 -6.72 12.94
C THR A 109 4.98 -6.31 13.74
N LEU A 110 6.02 -5.84 13.05
CA LEU A 110 7.31 -5.44 13.58
C LEU A 110 7.64 -4.02 13.15
N ASN A 111 8.53 -3.35 13.89
CA ASN A 111 8.83 -1.93 13.64
C ASN A 111 10.24 -1.69 13.09
N ASP A 112 11.07 -2.73 13.02
CA ASP A 112 12.46 -2.61 12.60
C ASP A 112 13.00 -3.90 11.95
N VAL A 113 14.12 -3.74 11.25
CA VAL A 113 14.79 -4.81 10.49
C VAL A 113 15.51 -5.79 11.41
N GLU A 114 15.89 -5.35 12.62
CA GLU A 114 16.59 -6.18 13.59
C GLU A 114 15.68 -7.32 14.08
N HIS A 115 14.44 -6.99 14.46
CA HIS A 115 13.44 -7.97 14.84
C HIS A 115 13.06 -8.89 13.68
N VAL A 116 12.95 -8.37 12.44
CA VAL A 116 12.73 -9.21 11.26
C VAL A 116 13.83 -10.26 11.13
N SER A 117 15.08 -9.85 11.24
CA SER A 117 16.24 -10.74 11.14
C SER A 117 16.22 -11.81 12.24
N LYS A 118 15.95 -11.41 13.49
CA LYS A 118 15.80 -12.34 14.62
C LYS A 118 14.65 -13.33 14.42
N VAL A 119 13.52 -12.90 13.85
CA VAL A 119 12.39 -13.78 13.54
C VAL A 119 12.80 -14.84 12.52
N TYR A 120 13.41 -14.45 11.40
CA TYR A 120 13.89 -15.43 10.41
C TYR A 120 14.92 -16.40 11.00
N GLU A 121 15.81 -15.93 11.89
CA GLU A 121 16.86 -16.75 12.50
C GLU A 121 16.34 -17.71 13.57
N LYS A 122 15.42 -17.28 14.45
CA LYS A 122 14.92 -18.08 15.58
C LYS A 122 13.64 -18.83 15.23
N VAL A 123 12.64 -18.14 14.68
CA VAL A 123 11.35 -18.76 14.31
C VAL A 123 11.53 -19.70 13.11
N GLY A 124 12.46 -19.39 12.20
CA GLY A 124 12.79 -20.28 11.07
C GLY A 124 13.35 -21.65 11.49
N LYS A 125 13.83 -21.80 12.73
CA LYS A 125 14.30 -23.08 13.30
C LYS A 125 13.14 -23.91 13.88
N LEU A 126 11.95 -23.33 14.03
CA LEU A 126 10.75 -24.02 14.49
C LEU A 126 10.08 -24.80 13.35
N ARG A 127 9.01 -25.51 13.69
CA ARG A 127 8.20 -26.30 12.75
C ARG A 127 7.17 -25.45 12.00
N VAL A 128 7.58 -24.27 11.54
CA VAL A 128 6.79 -23.40 10.68
C VAL A 128 6.91 -23.86 9.22
N ASP A 129 5.84 -23.74 8.43
CA ASP A 129 5.89 -24.06 7.00
C ASP A 129 6.65 -22.97 6.22
N TYR A 130 6.36 -21.70 6.53
CA TYR A 130 7.10 -20.56 6.01
C TYR A 130 6.93 -19.31 6.90
N ILE A 131 7.83 -18.38 6.66
CA ILE A 131 7.77 -16.98 7.08
C ILE A 131 7.91 -16.16 5.79
N SER A 132 6.97 -15.26 5.49
CA SER A 132 7.04 -14.37 4.33
C SER A 132 6.91 -12.91 4.75
N LEU A 133 7.59 -12.03 4.03
CA LEU A 133 7.36 -10.60 4.13
C LEU A 133 6.12 -10.24 3.29
N ASP A 134 5.09 -9.73 3.95
CA ASP A 134 3.82 -9.38 3.30
C ASP A 134 3.78 -7.91 2.92
N LYS A 135 4.09 -7.04 3.88
CA LYS A 135 4.01 -5.58 3.68
C LYS A 135 5.13 -4.85 4.42
N VAL A 136 5.63 -3.80 3.81
CA VAL A 136 6.48 -2.78 4.44
C VAL A 136 5.77 -1.45 4.24
N ASP A 137 5.48 -0.76 5.34
CA ASP A 137 4.56 0.37 5.40
C ASP A 137 5.01 1.40 6.45
N HIS A 138 4.26 2.49 6.57
CA HIS A 138 4.39 3.48 7.61
C HIS A 138 3.07 3.70 8.37
N SER A 139 3.12 3.84 9.69
CA SER A 139 1.95 4.07 10.56
C SER A 139 1.14 5.29 10.11
N ASP A 140 1.84 6.38 9.78
CA ASP A 140 1.26 7.64 9.28
C ASP A 140 1.19 7.77 7.73
N LEU A 141 1.22 6.66 6.98
CA LEU A 141 1.28 6.72 5.50
C LEU A 141 0.11 7.53 4.90
N SER A 142 -1.10 7.43 5.47
CA SER A 142 -2.27 8.16 5.00
C SER A 142 -2.11 9.68 5.08
N ASP A 143 -1.52 10.17 6.18
CA ASP A 143 -1.29 11.59 6.39
C ASP A 143 -0.21 12.11 5.45
N TYR A 144 0.83 11.30 5.24
CA TYR A 144 1.87 11.57 4.27
C TYR A 144 1.36 11.63 2.83
N LYS A 145 0.46 10.73 2.43
CA LYS A 145 -0.22 10.80 1.12
C LYS A 145 -0.99 12.11 0.98
N SER A 146 -1.82 12.42 1.97
CA SER A 146 -2.65 13.64 1.97
C SER A 146 -1.79 14.91 1.87
N LYS A 147 -0.72 14.98 2.68
CA LYS A 147 0.23 16.10 2.66
C LYS A 147 0.91 16.24 1.31
N THR A 148 1.41 15.14 0.74
CA THR A 148 2.13 15.16 -0.54
C THR A 148 1.21 15.62 -1.68
N LYS A 149 -0.06 15.16 -1.69
CA LYS A 149 -1.09 15.64 -2.64
C LYS A 149 -1.36 17.14 -2.49
N VAL A 150 -1.54 17.63 -1.27
CA VAL A 150 -1.71 19.08 -1.01
C VAL A 150 -0.50 19.87 -1.51
N ASP A 151 0.71 19.37 -1.30
CA ASP A 151 1.93 20.03 -1.75
C ASP A 151 2.05 20.03 -3.29
N ALA A 152 1.54 19.01 -3.99
CA ALA A 152 1.43 19.02 -5.45
C ALA A 152 0.44 20.09 -5.94
N ILE A 153 -0.70 20.30 -5.27
CA ILE A 153 -1.63 21.40 -5.58
C ILE A 153 -0.97 22.76 -5.36
N LYS A 154 -0.25 22.95 -4.25
CA LYS A 154 0.50 24.20 -3.98
C LYS A 154 1.57 24.44 -5.03
N SER A 155 2.25 23.39 -5.47
CA SER A 155 3.23 23.42 -6.56
C SER A 155 2.58 23.87 -7.88
N ALA A 156 1.41 23.32 -8.22
CA ALA A 156 0.62 23.74 -9.38
C ALA A 156 0.24 25.23 -9.30
N LYS A 157 -0.29 25.69 -8.15
CA LYS A 157 -0.65 27.10 -7.96
C LYS A 157 0.56 28.01 -8.13
N LYS A 158 1.69 27.69 -7.48
CA LYS A 158 2.92 28.47 -7.57
C LYS A 158 3.40 28.58 -9.03
N LYS A 159 3.28 27.51 -9.80
CA LYS A 159 3.62 27.51 -11.23
C LYS A 159 2.71 28.43 -12.04
N ALA A 160 1.40 28.38 -11.80
CA ALA A 160 0.44 29.30 -12.42
C ALA A 160 0.74 30.77 -12.07
N ASP A 161 0.96 31.07 -10.78
CA ASP A 161 1.29 32.42 -10.30
C ASP A 161 2.53 32.97 -11.03
N LEU A 162 3.59 32.16 -11.15
CA LEU A 162 4.82 32.54 -11.85
C LEU A 162 4.59 32.79 -13.34
N MET A 163 3.82 31.94 -14.03
CA MET A 163 3.56 32.10 -15.46
C MET A 163 2.74 33.37 -15.78
N LEU A 164 1.78 33.72 -14.92
CA LEU A 164 0.88 34.85 -15.15
C LEU A 164 1.50 36.18 -14.73
N THR A 165 2.28 36.21 -13.64
CA THR A 165 2.93 37.44 -13.15
C THR A 165 3.84 38.06 -14.23
N GLU A 166 4.57 37.24 -14.98
CA GLU A 166 5.47 37.67 -16.07
C GLU A 166 4.74 38.38 -17.22
N ILE A 167 3.43 38.16 -17.37
CA ILE A 167 2.59 38.77 -18.42
C ILE A 167 1.55 39.75 -17.85
N GLY A 168 1.66 40.11 -16.57
CA GLY A 168 0.76 41.06 -15.91
C GLY A 168 -0.66 40.52 -15.65
N GLN A 169 -0.80 39.21 -15.47
CA GLN A 169 -2.05 38.53 -15.10
C GLN A 169 -1.95 37.90 -13.71
N GLU A 170 -3.09 37.61 -13.09
CA GLU A 170 -3.16 37.03 -11.75
C GLU A 170 -4.02 35.76 -11.68
N VAL A 171 -3.66 34.85 -10.76
CA VAL A 171 -4.50 33.69 -10.42
C VAL A 171 -5.59 34.12 -9.44
N LYS A 172 -6.85 33.86 -9.77
CA LYS A 172 -8.00 34.24 -8.92
C LYS A 172 -8.55 33.09 -8.09
N GLY A 173 -8.72 31.92 -8.69
CA GLY A 173 -9.38 30.80 -8.03
C GLY A 173 -9.15 29.47 -8.72
N LEU A 174 -9.35 28.37 -7.99
CA LEU A 174 -9.23 27.02 -8.52
C LEU A 174 -10.55 26.59 -9.16
N LEU A 175 -10.49 26.14 -10.42
CA LEU A 175 -11.65 25.70 -11.20
C LEU A 175 -11.76 24.18 -11.31
N PHE A 176 -10.62 23.49 -11.32
CA PHE A 176 -10.55 22.04 -11.54
C PHE A 176 -9.28 21.46 -10.93
N VAL A 177 -9.38 20.27 -10.35
CA VAL A 177 -8.26 19.46 -9.87
C VAL A 177 -8.51 18.01 -10.25
N GLU A 178 -7.47 17.38 -10.79
CA GLU A 178 -7.45 15.96 -11.08
C GLU A 178 -6.07 15.40 -10.72
N GLU A 179 -6.06 14.31 -9.95
CA GLU A 179 -4.86 13.51 -9.77
C GLU A 179 -4.59 12.76 -11.07
N ILE A 180 -3.43 13.00 -11.67
CA ILE A 180 -3.06 12.40 -12.95
C ILE A 180 -1.85 11.49 -12.77
N GLY A 181 -1.94 10.29 -13.31
CA GLY A 181 -0.93 9.24 -13.13
C GLY A 181 -1.50 8.05 -12.39
N ILE A 182 -0.72 6.97 -12.38
CA ILE A 182 -1.07 5.79 -11.60
C ILE A 182 -0.72 6.15 -10.15
N GLU A 183 -1.69 6.04 -9.24
CA GLU A 183 -1.37 6.00 -7.82
C GLU A 183 -0.50 4.76 -7.65
N HIS A 184 0.82 4.96 -7.68
CA HIS A 184 1.76 3.99 -7.20
C HIS A 184 1.60 3.99 -5.68
N GLU A 185 0.45 3.51 -5.18
CA GLU A 185 0.55 2.60 -4.06
C GLU A 185 1.56 1.57 -4.52
N ALA A 186 2.77 1.68 -4.00
CA ALA A 186 3.74 0.60 -4.04
C ALA A 186 3.22 -0.57 -3.18
N ASP A 187 1.94 -0.92 -3.32
CA ASP A 187 1.42 -2.25 -3.15
C ASP A 187 2.30 -3.12 -4.03
N SER A 188 3.20 -3.84 -3.38
CA SER A 188 4.06 -4.78 -4.04
C SER A 188 5.12 -4.11 -4.93
N TYR A 189 6.10 -3.43 -4.30
CA TYR A 189 7.41 -4.05 -4.50
C TYR A 189 7.26 -5.45 -3.94
N GLY A 190 6.85 -6.37 -4.81
CA GLY A 190 6.79 -7.77 -4.50
C GLY A 190 8.19 -8.10 -4.05
N TYR A 191 8.39 -8.15 -2.73
CA TYR A 191 9.47 -8.86 -2.12
C TYR A 191 9.18 -10.32 -2.44
N SER A 192 9.38 -10.67 -3.70
CA SER A 192 9.54 -12.02 -4.19
C SER A 192 10.90 -12.53 -3.72
N TYR A 193 11.23 -12.29 -2.46
CA TYR A 193 12.00 -13.25 -1.71
C TYR A 193 11.09 -14.46 -1.49
N ARG A 194 10.95 -15.27 -2.55
CA ARG A 194 10.89 -16.71 -2.36
C ARG A 194 12.25 -17.13 -1.79
N LEU A 195 12.54 -16.73 -0.55
CA LEU A 195 13.65 -17.24 0.23
C LEU A 195 13.37 -18.72 0.39
N ARG A 196 14.12 -19.51 -0.38
CA ARG A 196 14.03 -20.96 -0.50
C ARG A 196 14.21 -21.59 0.87
N SER A 197 13.12 -21.83 1.61
CA SER A 197 13.09 -22.51 2.92
C SER A 197 14.05 -21.95 4.00
N ALA A 198 13.63 -21.99 5.27
CA ALA A 198 14.48 -21.58 6.39
C ALA A 198 15.86 -22.29 6.42
N GLY A 199 15.95 -23.48 5.81
CA GLY A 199 17.17 -24.27 5.66
C GLY A 199 18.18 -23.78 4.61
N ALA A 200 17.84 -22.89 3.67
CA ALA A 200 18.82 -22.24 2.80
C ALA A 200 19.35 -20.93 3.41
N VAL A 201 18.50 -20.20 4.12
CA VAL A 201 18.90 -18.99 4.87
C VAL A 201 19.89 -19.38 5.98
N SER A 202 19.59 -20.40 6.76
CA SER A 202 20.49 -20.92 7.80
C SER A 202 21.83 -21.40 7.24
N ARG A 203 21.88 -21.88 5.99
CA ARG A 203 23.12 -22.31 5.32
C ARG A 203 23.94 -21.14 4.77
N ALA A 204 23.28 -20.09 4.31
CA ALA A 204 23.94 -18.87 3.87
C ALA A 204 24.54 -18.08 5.06
N LEU A 205 23.85 -18.08 6.21
CA LEU A 205 24.32 -17.46 7.45
C LEU A 205 25.39 -18.29 8.18
N ALA A 206 25.54 -19.59 7.87
CA ALA A 206 26.51 -20.49 8.51
C ALA A 206 27.87 -20.56 7.78
N SER A 207 28.08 -19.85 6.67
CA SER A 207 29.42 -19.71 6.09
C SER A 207 30.10 -18.49 6.70
N ASP A 208 31.30 -18.68 7.27
CA ASP A 208 32.21 -17.67 7.84
C ASP A 208 32.65 -16.60 6.82
N TYR A 209 31.70 -15.83 6.29
CA TYR A 209 31.97 -14.60 5.59
C TYR A 209 31.92 -13.48 6.60
N TRP A 210 33.10 -12.91 6.86
CA TRP A 210 33.32 -11.51 7.24
C TRP A 210 32.02 -10.70 7.17
N GLU A 211 31.33 -10.48 8.30
CA GLU A 211 30.17 -9.61 8.36
C GLU A 211 30.68 -8.18 8.23
N PRO A 212 30.45 -7.48 7.12
CA PRO A 212 30.53 -6.03 7.17
C PRO A 212 29.34 -5.61 8.05
N GLU A 213 29.54 -4.67 8.97
CA GLU A 213 28.43 -3.96 9.63
C GLU A 213 27.65 -3.20 8.56
N TYR A 214 26.85 -3.92 7.79
CA TYR A 214 25.88 -3.32 6.89
C TYR A 214 24.67 -2.95 7.74
N ASN A 215 24.42 -1.65 7.86
CA ASN A 215 23.13 -1.16 8.30
C ASN A 215 22.10 -1.44 7.19
N LEU A 216 21.61 -2.68 7.15
CA LEU A 216 20.55 -3.10 6.23
C LEU A 216 19.23 -2.48 6.71
N ASN A 217 18.62 -1.67 5.86
CA ASN A 217 17.29 -1.12 6.07
C ASN A 217 16.36 -1.53 4.93
N PHE A 218 15.05 -1.53 5.19
CA PHE A 218 14.08 -1.62 4.11
C PHE A 218 14.19 -0.40 3.21
N ARG A 219 13.90 -0.57 1.93
CA ARG A 219 13.83 0.56 1.00
C ARG A 219 12.73 1.52 1.46
N GLU A 220 13.02 2.80 1.35
CA GLU A 220 12.09 3.89 1.62
C GLU A 220 10.84 3.80 0.73
N ILE A 221 9.71 4.26 1.28
CA ILE A 221 8.45 4.43 0.57
C ILE A 221 8.52 5.77 -0.14
N ILE A 222 8.33 5.75 -1.46
CA ILE A 222 8.32 6.97 -2.28
C ILE A 222 6.87 7.27 -2.62
N LEU A 223 6.39 8.42 -2.15
CA LEU A 223 5.14 9.01 -2.59
C LEU A 223 5.46 10.00 -3.70
N ASP A 224 4.86 9.81 -4.87
CA ASP A 224 5.02 10.68 -6.02
C ASP A 224 3.64 11.00 -6.58
N TYR A 225 3.25 12.27 -6.49
CA TYR A 225 1.94 12.73 -6.91
C TYR A 225 2.05 13.84 -7.93
N LYS A 226 1.25 13.69 -8.99
CA LYS A 226 1.12 14.66 -10.07
C LYS A 226 -0.34 15.07 -10.19
N ILE A 227 -0.57 16.37 -10.17
CA ILE A 227 -1.91 16.95 -10.15
C ILE A 227 -2.06 17.95 -11.27
N LEU A 228 -3.07 17.72 -12.12
CA LEU A 228 -3.54 18.67 -13.11
C LEU A 228 -4.50 19.64 -12.42
N ALA A 229 -4.21 20.94 -12.51
CA ALA A 229 -5.06 21.99 -11.96
C ALA A 229 -5.38 23.04 -13.02
N ARG A 230 -6.62 23.51 -13.02
CA ARG A 230 -7.03 24.70 -13.79
C ARG A 230 -7.36 25.83 -12.83
N PHE A 231 -6.78 26.99 -13.08
CA PHE A 231 -7.03 28.19 -12.30
C PHE A 231 -7.68 29.26 -13.17
N GLU A 232 -8.71 29.93 -12.64
CA GLU A 232 -9.26 31.16 -13.22
C GLU A 232 -8.19 32.26 -13.20
N ILE A 233 -8.10 33.01 -14.28
CA ILE A 233 -7.13 34.11 -14.43
C ILE A 233 -7.84 35.43 -14.70
N GLU A 234 -7.19 36.53 -14.33
CA GLU A 234 -7.62 37.91 -14.63
C GLU A 234 -6.45 38.71 -15.21
#